data_AF-A0A943C6L9-F1
#
_entry.id   AF-A0A943C6L9-F1
#
_cell.length_a   1.000
_cell.length_b   1.000
_cell.length_c   1.000
_cell.angle_alpha   90.00
_cell.angle_beta   90.00
_cell.angle_gamma   90.00
#
_symmetry.space_group_name_H-M   'P 1'
#
loop_
_entity.id
_entity.type
_entity.pdbx_description
1 polymer ?
#
loop_
_entity_poly.entity_id
_entity_poly.type
_entity_poly.pdbx_seq_one_letter_code
_entity_poly.pdbx_strand_id
1 'polypeptide(L)'
;MNGADTAVPEIEYLTTYENNKNSIDNLKDGKAFENGTENTWSGYLKAPEDGEYKFVIQSLGGSAQVTISSLDGTVIGEVAAQEEEGFSGGGMPGEPRQQETEAPKPSDTLSAEASGTLPSDGFTKDGLNASSVTAQLEAGKMYKVDVTSSAESDIYDHQVKLAWIVPGEEEARKDAAIAAAGEEGTTVVYFVRIGPEGHGVTITDEDLYMYEDDLAVLKELQEACEEAGNQLAVVTYNRTAFAFDGDWEENTDAILTAFYPGQAGQQAIANILMGETNPSGKLSVTMPKTYKETLLYYDPEWDTNGNGSYDEGESYQDYLAWQRVGKGGQNFKDLENEYSAQYNEGLNFGYRWYEEEGVEPQYAFGHGLSYTTFEYSDFKVTPSEDEDQQFDVSVTVTNTGDMAGSEIVQVYAGPAQNVPESVQTTKKQLVAFGRAEDLEPGESTTVEMQISKRMMSYWYSDQEELTQREDGTKDKWILATGERDLMLAKSSDNVVETVTVEVTE
;
A
#
# COMPACT_ATOMS: atom_id res chain seq x y z
N MET A 1 45.89 15.18 36.22
CA MET A 1 47.19 15.13 35.53
C MET A 1 47.69 13.70 35.59
N ASN A 2 48.09 13.19 34.41
CA ASN A 2 48.53 11.83 34.06
C ASN A 2 47.39 10.81 34.14
N GLY A 3 46.84 10.28 33.06
CA GLY A 3 47.36 10.06 31.71
C GLY A 3 47.00 8.63 31.37
N ALA A 4 45.81 8.41 30.80
CA ALA A 4 45.40 7.12 30.28
C ALA A 4 45.47 7.21 28.77
N ASP A 5 46.60 6.77 28.23
CA ASP A 5 46.68 6.24 26.87
C ASP A 5 45.67 5.10 26.76
N THR A 6 44.44 5.39 26.32
CA THR A 6 43.65 4.41 25.59
C THR A 6 44.09 4.54 24.15
N ALA A 7 45.07 3.73 23.77
CA ALA A 7 45.42 3.51 22.38
C ALA A 7 44.14 3.14 21.63
N VAL A 8 43.60 4.10 20.88
CA VAL A 8 42.66 3.83 19.79
C VAL A 8 43.39 2.82 18.91
N PRO A 9 42.82 1.63 18.62
CA PRO A 9 43.44 0.80 17.62
C PRO A 9 43.43 1.58 16.32
N GLU A 10 44.61 2.00 15.86
CA GLU A 10 44.86 2.34 14.47
C GLU A 10 44.52 1.09 13.66
N ILE A 11 43.26 0.98 13.27
CA ILE A 11 42.85 0.06 12.22
C ILE A 11 43.00 0.85 10.92
N GLU A 12 44.24 0.91 10.42
CA GLU A 12 44.47 1.24 9.01
C GLU A 12 43.79 0.15 8.16
N TYR A 13 42.54 0.39 7.74
CA TYR A 13 42.05 -0.20 6.51
C TYR A 13 42.36 0.78 5.37
N LEU A 14 43.54 0.63 4.79
CA LEU A 14 43.70 0.82 3.35
C LEU A 14 42.84 -0.26 2.67
N THR A 15 41.57 -0.01 2.41
CA THR A 15 40.78 -0.86 1.51
C THR A 15 41.27 -0.67 0.09
N THR A 16 42.34 -1.38 -0.25
CA THR A 16 42.55 -1.81 -1.63
C THR A 16 41.35 -2.64 -2.03
N TYR A 17 40.73 -2.20 -3.11
CA TYR A 17 39.68 -2.78 -3.95
C TYR A 17 39.76 -4.32 -4.14
N GLU A 18 39.49 -5.10 -3.09
CA GLU A 18 39.36 -6.55 -3.19
C GLU A 18 38.09 -7.02 -2.46
N ASN A 19 37.12 -7.43 -3.29
CA ASN A 19 35.76 -7.88 -3.02
C ASN A 19 34.72 -6.76 -3.13
N ASN A 20 34.11 -6.63 -4.32
CA ASN A 20 32.84 -5.97 -4.68
C ASN A 20 31.76 -5.92 -3.58
N LYS A 21 32.01 -5.24 -2.46
CA LYS A 21 31.09 -5.10 -1.33
C LYS A 21 31.17 -3.66 -0.85
N ASN A 22 30.21 -2.85 -1.27
CA ASN A 22 30.04 -1.47 -0.83
C ASN A 22 29.42 -1.44 0.59
N SER A 23 30.03 -2.12 1.56
CA SER A 23 29.51 -2.20 2.93
C SER A 23 30.57 -2.49 4.00
N ILE A 24 30.47 -1.81 5.14
CA ILE A 24 31.17 -2.10 6.40
C ILE A 24 30.14 -2.60 7.42
N ASP A 25 30.43 -3.71 8.09
CA ASP A 25 29.52 -4.40 9.02
C ASP A 25 30.33 -4.91 10.22
N ASN A 26 30.00 -4.45 11.43
CA ASN A 26 30.72 -4.81 12.66
C ASN A 26 30.46 -6.26 13.11
N LEU A 27 29.44 -6.96 12.58
CA LEU A 27 29.14 -8.36 12.88
C LEU A 27 29.87 -9.38 12.01
N LYS A 28 30.51 -8.97 10.91
CA LYS A 28 31.16 -9.92 9.99
C LYS A 28 32.27 -10.75 10.66
N ASP A 29 32.84 -10.24 11.76
CA ASP A 29 33.82 -10.90 12.63
C ASP A 29 33.27 -11.27 14.02
N GLY A 30 31.96 -11.10 14.24
CA GLY A 30 31.22 -11.65 15.38
C GLY A 30 31.26 -10.85 16.69
N LYS A 31 31.45 -9.53 16.67
CA LYS A 31 31.41 -8.70 17.89
C LYS A 31 30.63 -7.40 17.71
N ALA A 32 29.45 -7.34 18.32
CA ALA A 32 28.77 -6.07 18.55
C ALA A 32 29.58 -5.16 19.50
N PHE A 33 29.29 -3.86 19.46
CA PHE A 33 29.91 -2.93 20.42
C PHE A 33 29.29 -3.11 21.81
N GLU A 34 30.12 -2.97 22.84
CA GLU A 34 29.66 -3.05 24.23
C GLU A 34 28.72 -1.88 24.55
N ASN A 35 27.64 -2.14 25.27
CA ASN A 35 26.72 -1.09 25.75
C ASN A 35 27.47 -0.02 26.56
N GLY A 36 27.14 1.24 26.37
CA GLY A 36 27.78 2.40 27.00
C GLY A 36 29.12 2.80 26.37
N THR A 37 29.42 2.32 25.16
CA THR A 37 30.62 2.73 24.40
C THR A 37 30.27 3.73 23.30
N GLU A 38 31.13 4.73 23.15
CA GLU A 38 31.19 5.58 21.97
C GLU A 38 32.31 5.08 21.06
N ASN A 39 32.03 4.95 19.77
CA ASN A 39 32.99 4.46 18.79
C ASN A 39 33.11 5.43 17.62
N THR A 40 34.28 5.45 17.00
CA THR A 40 34.53 6.21 15.78
C THR A 40 35.43 5.41 14.86
N TRP A 41 35.03 5.30 13.59
CA TRP A 41 35.88 4.76 12.53
C TRP A 41 35.98 5.75 11.39
N SER A 42 37.21 6.01 10.96
CA SER A 42 37.52 6.85 9.82
C SER A 42 38.06 5.98 8.69
N GLY A 43 37.42 6.06 7.54
CA GLY A 43 37.90 5.52 6.28
C GLY A 43 38.16 6.62 5.26
N TYR A 44 38.76 6.25 4.14
CA TYR A 44 38.84 7.13 2.98
C TYR A 44 38.28 6.42 1.75
N LEU A 45 37.39 7.11 1.03
CA LEU A 45 36.80 6.65 -0.21
C LEU A 45 37.47 7.38 -1.37
N LYS A 46 38.03 6.63 -2.34
CA LYS A 46 38.40 7.19 -3.64
C LYS A 46 37.21 7.05 -4.58
N ALA A 47 36.65 8.15 -5.06
CA ALA A 47 35.55 8.08 -6.00
C ALA A 47 36.04 7.47 -7.34
N PRO A 48 35.50 6.33 -7.81
CA PRO A 48 35.87 5.79 -9.12
C PRO A 48 35.39 6.67 -10.28
N GLU A 49 34.24 7.31 -10.13
CA GLU A 49 33.61 8.16 -11.14
C GLU A 49 32.97 9.41 -10.54
N ASP A 50 32.71 10.40 -11.41
CA ASP A 50 32.02 11.63 -11.05
C ASP A 50 30.53 11.34 -10.80
N GLY A 51 29.93 11.97 -9.79
CA GLY A 51 28.48 12.00 -9.63
C GLY A 51 28.00 11.90 -8.20
N GLU A 52 26.71 11.61 -8.06
CA GLU A 52 26.02 11.51 -6.77
C GLU A 52 26.15 10.12 -6.15
N TYR A 53 26.81 10.04 -5.01
CA TYR A 53 26.93 8.81 -4.21
C TYR A 53 25.89 8.84 -3.11
N LYS A 54 25.14 7.75 -2.92
CA LYS A 54 24.22 7.60 -1.78
C LYS A 54 24.85 6.77 -0.69
N PHE A 55 25.05 7.34 0.49
CA PHE A 55 25.56 6.66 1.69
C PHE A 55 24.40 6.26 2.59
N VAL A 56 24.37 5.02 3.04
CA VAL A 56 23.32 4.48 3.91
C VAL A 56 23.96 4.03 5.21
N ILE A 57 23.56 4.65 6.33
CA ILE A 57 23.98 4.26 7.67
C ILE A 57 22.85 3.52 8.36
N GLN A 58 23.18 2.44 9.06
CA GLN A 58 22.22 1.59 9.76
C GLN A 58 22.68 1.33 11.19
N SER A 59 21.76 1.32 12.14
CA SER A 59 22.06 1.14 13.57
C SER A 59 21.00 0.31 14.30
N LEU A 60 21.42 -0.57 15.21
CA LEU A 60 20.55 -1.23 16.20
C LEU A 60 21.23 -1.15 17.58
N GLY A 61 20.46 -1.02 18.66
CA GLY A 61 20.99 -0.97 20.02
C GLY A 61 21.69 0.34 20.38
N GLY A 62 21.43 1.40 19.62
CA GLY A 62 21.97 2.74 19.83
C GLY A 62 21.94 3.61 18.56
N SER A 63 22.80 4.62 18.50
CA SER A 63 22.88 5.57 17.39
C SER A 63 24.15 5.40 16.54
N ALA A 64 24.06 5.70 15.26
CA ALA A 64 25.21 5.80 14.36
C ALA A 64 25.05 6.97 13.39
N GLN A 65 26.14 7.61 13.02
CA GLN A 65 26.18 8.72 12.09
C GLN A 65 27.30 8.53 11.10
N VAL A 66 27.08 8.86 9.83
CA VAL A 66 28.13 8.96 8.82
C VAL A 66 28.32 10.41 8.40
N THR A 67 29.57 10.84 8.27
CA THR A 67 30.00 12.15 7.79
C THR A 67 31.00 11.98 6.64
N ILE A 68 30.68 12.54 5.49
CA ILE A 68 31.52 12.54 4.29
C ILE A 68 32.15 13.92 4.16
N SER A 69 33.47 13.97 4.07
CA SER A 69 34.23 15.22 3.96
C SER A 69 35.29 15.17 2.87
N SER A 70 35.58 16.30 2.25
CA SER A 70 36.84 16.45 1.49
C SER A 70 38.05 16.42 2.43
N LEU A 71 39.25 16.16 1.88
CA LEU A 71 40.48 16.07 2.68
C LEU A 71 40.89 17.38 3.38
N ASP A 72 40.31 18.52 3.00
CA ASP A 72 40.49 19.80 3.69
C ASP A 72 39.53 19.98 4.89
N GLY A 73 38.67 19.00 5.16
CA GLY A 73 37.73 18.99 6.27
C GLY A 73 36.37 19.61 5.97
N THR A 74 36.07 19.96 4.72
CA THR A 74 34.73 20.42 4.35
C THR A 74 33.76 19.24 4.32
N VAL A 75 32.72 19.28 5.15
CA VAL A 75 31.63 18.29 5.17
C VAL A 75 30.75 18.49 3.93
N ILE A 76 30.50 17.40 3.21
CA ILE A 76 29.74 17.37 1.94
C ILE A 76 28.55 16.40 1.98
N GLY A 77 28.38 15.67 3.08
CA GLY A 77 27.21 14.83 3.33
C GLY A 77 27.27 14.31 4.77
N GLU A 78 26.13 14.28 5.46
CA GLU A 78 26.06 13.80 6.84
C GLU A 78 24.65 13.28 7.16
N VAL A 79 24.54 12.15 7.84
CA VAL A 79 23.25 11.60 8.30
C VAL A 79 23.44 10.65 9.48
N ALA A 80 22.44 10.60 10.37
CA ALA A 80 22.39 9.68 11.51
C ALA A 80 21.20 8.70 11.41
N ALA A 81 21.42 7.47 11.86
CA ALA A 81 20.41 6.46 12.16
C ALA A 81 20.38 6.25 13.69
N GLN A 82 19.22 6.48 14.30
CA GLN A 82 19.02 6.35 15.74
C GLN A 82 17.77 5.50 16.02
N GLU A 83 17.71 4.85 17.19
CA GLU A 83 16.45 4.30 17.68
C GLU A 83 15.52 5.48 18.00
N GLU A 84 14.38 5.57 17.30
CA GLU A 84 13.31 6.46 17.76
C GLU A 84 12.76 5.91 19.08
N GLU A 85 12.86 6.69 20.17
CA GLU A 85 12.02 6.45 21.34
C GLU A 85 10.56 6.71 20.96
N GLY A 86 9.87 5.67 20.47
CA GLY A 86 8.42 5.64 20.43
C GLY A 86 7.76 5.18 19.14
N PHE A 87 7.96 3.92 18.73
CA PHE A 87 6.90 3.21 18.00
C PHE A 87 6.04 2.43 19.01
N SER A 88 5.11 3.13 19.67
CA SER A 88 4.02 2.45 20.37
C SER A 88 3.07 1.89 19.31
N GLY A 89 3.13 0.59 19.07
CA GLY A 89 2.02 -0.12 18.43
C GLY A 89 0.72 0.28 19.14
N GLY A 90 -0.30 0.62 18.35
CA GLY A 90 -1.56 1.24 18.78
C GLY A 90 -2.07 0.77 20.14
N GLY A 91 -1.73 1.54 21.18
CA GLY A 91 -2.31 1.44 22.50
C GLY A 91 -3.37 2.51 22.67
N MET A 92 -4.58 2.11 23.07
CA MET A 92 -5.69 3.02 23.39
C MET A 92 -5.26 4.16 24.33
N PRO A 93 -5.85 5.37 24.19
CA PRO A 93 -5.39 6.55 24.89
C PRO A 93 -5.73 6.49 26.38
N GLY A 94 -4.69 6.55 27.23
CA GLY A 94 -4.89 6.72 28.66
C GLY A 94 -3.62 6.51 29.49
N GLU A 95 -2.71 7.50 29.49
CA GLU A 95 -2.09 8.12 30.68
C GLU A 95 -0.84 8.94 30.30
N PRO A 96 -0.61 10.12 30.91
CA PRO A 96 0.57 10.93 30.64
C PRO A 96 1.76 10.46 31.48
N ARG A 97 2.93 10.26 30.88
CA ARG A 97 4.20 10.18 31.62
C ARG A 97 5.11 11.36 31.26
N GLN A 98 5.48 12.08 32.30
CA GLN A 98 6.54 13.10 32.34
C GLN A 98 7.90 12.42 32.51
N GLN A 99 8.93 12.82 31.76
CA GLN A 99 10.05 13.63 32.25
C GLN A 99 11.06 13.85 31.12
N GLU A 100 11.25 15.12 30.75
CA GLU A 100 12.35 15.57 29.88
C GLU A 100 13.69 15.39 30.61
N THR A 101 14.63 14.69 29.96
CA THR A 101 16.06 14.92 30.18
C THR A 101 16.69 15.24 28.82
N GLU A 102 17.10 16.49 28.65
CA GLU A 102 17.75 17.00 27.44
C GLU A 102 19.03 16.21 27.15
N ALA A 103 18.99 15.36 26.11
CA ALA A 103 20.18 14.87 25.42
C ALA A 103 20.72 15.97 24.49
N PRO A 104 22.04 16.03 24.24
CA PRO A 104 22.65 17.07 23.40
C PRO A 104 22.09 16.98 21.97
N LYS A 105 21.45 18.06 21.52
CA LYS A 105 20.99 18.21 20.14
C LYS A 105 22.20 18.23 19.19
N PRO A 106 22.13 17.57 18.02
CA PRO A 106 23.07 17.81 16.92
C PRO A 106 23.14 19.32 16.62
N SER A 107 24.32 19.82 16.26
CA SER A 107 24.54 21.26 16.06
C SER A 107 23.55 21.88 15.08
N ASP A 108 22.98 23.03 15.45
CA ASP A 108 22.02 23.88 14.69
C ASP A 108 22.60 24.49 13.39
N THR A 109 23.51 23.81 12.71
CA THR A 109 24.10 24.26 11.45
C THR A 109 24.04 23.15 10.43
N LEU A 110 23.12 23.33 9.48
CA LEU A 110 22.89 22.56 8.24
C LEU A 110 21.91 21.39 8.39
N SER A 111 20.62 21.73 8.34
CA SER A 111 19.63 20.88 7.69
C SER A 111 20.00 20.72 6.21
N ALA A 112 20.87 19.77 5.90
CA ALA A 112 20.84 19.19 4.56
C ALA A 112 19.57 18.37 4.53
N GLU A 113 18.64 18.77 3.66
CA GLU A 113 17.44 18.00 3.33
C GLU A 113 17.83 16.52 3.24
N ALA A 114 17.29 15.70 4.14
CA ALA A 114 17.43 14.26 4.10
C ALA A 114 16.75 13.77 2.83
N SER A 115 17.46 13.83 1.71
CA SER A 115 16.98 13.35 0.42
C SER A 115 16.93 11.82 0.47
N GLY A 116 15.71 11.31 0.49
CA GLY A 116 15.42 9.89 0.51
C GLY A 116 15.39 9.29 1.91
N THR A 117 14.37 9.63 2.70
CA THR A 117 13.79 8.66 3.65
C THR A 117 13.59 7.35 2.89
N LEU A 118 14.24 6.28 3.35
CA LEU A 118 13.78 4.93 3.02
C LEU A 118 12.35 4.80 3.57
N PRO A 119 11.44 4.10 2.88
CA PRO A 119 10.04 3.98 3.27
C PRO A 119 9.90 3.62 4.74
N SER A 120 8.87 4.18 5.39
CA SER A 120 8.55 4.24 6.82
C SER A 120 8.48 2.92 7.63
N ASP A 121 9.10 1.85 7.17
CA ASP A 121 9.35 0.62 7.91
C ASP A 121 10.85 0.62 8.24
N GLY A 122 11.29 1.56 9.08
CA GLY A 122 12.69 1.97 9.29
C GLY A 122 13.70 0.88 9.68
N PHE A 123 13.34 -0.39 9.67
CA PHE A 123 14.16 -1.53 9.99
C PHE A 123 14.58 -2.31 8.74
N THR A 124 15.87 -2.65 8.65
CA THR A 124 16.35 -3.69 7.74
C THR A 124 15.73 -5.05 8.10
N LYS A 125 15.88 -6.06 7.24
CA LYS A 125 15.50 -7.46 7.54
C LYS A 125 16.03 -7.97 8.88
N ASP A 126 17.17 -7.43 9.31
CA ASP A 126 17.86 -7.80 10.54
C ASP A 126 17.49 -6.89 11.74
N GLY A 127 16.55 -5.95 11.56
CA GLY A 127 16.03 -5.08 12.61
C GLY A 127 16.82 -3.78 12.82
N LEU A 128 17.72 -3.38 11.92
CA LEU A 128 18.50 -2.13 12.06
C LEU A 128 17.75 -0.91 11.52
N ASN A 129 17.71 0.18 12.30
CA ASN A 129 17.31 1.51 11.82
C ASN A 129 18.18 1.92 10.64
N ALA A 130 17.65 2.62 9.64
CA ALA A 130 18.41 3.04 8.46
C ALA A 130 18.12 4.47 8.04
N SER A 131 19.18 5.21 7.70
CA SER A 131 19.11 6.58 7.15
C SER A 131 20.10 6.72 6.00
N SER A 132 19.89 7.69 5.11
CA SER A 132 20.80 7.92 3.98
C SER A 132 21.04 9.39 3.66
N VAL A 133 22.17 9.66 3.01
CA VAL A 133 22.56 10.98 2.49
C VAL A 133 23.24 10.84 1.15
N THR A 134 23.01 11.79 0.26
CA THR A 134 23.74 11.88 -1.01
C THR A 134 24.91 12.86 -0.91
N ALA A 135 26.00 12.58 -1.63
CA ALA A 135 27.15 13.47 -1.75
C ALA A 135 27.71 13.44 -3.17
N GLN A 136 27.98 14.62 -3.71
CA GLN A 136 28.58 14.79 -5.04
C GLN A 136 30.10 14.62 -4.96
N LEU A 137 30.63 13.57 -5.61
CA LEU A 137 32.05 13.25 -5.59
C LEU A 137 32.65 13.35 -7.00
N GLU A 138 33.96 13.67 -7.07
CA GLU A 138 34.71 13.75 -8.32
C GLU A 138 35.68 12.57 -8.45
N ALA A 139 35.68 11.96 -9.63
CA ALA A 139 36.49 10.83 -10.02
C ALA A 139 37.97 11.04 -9.67
N GLY A 140 38.55 10.04 -9.01
CA GLY A 140 39.94 10.04 -8.61
C GLY A 140 40.27 10.88 -7.37
N LYS A 141 39.33 11.70 -6.85
CA LYS A 141 39.51 12.39 -5.57
C LYS A 141 39.26 11.44 -4.39
N MET A 142 39.95 11.73 -3.30
CA MET A 142 39.80 11.03 -2.02
C MET A 142 38.91 11.86 -1.11
N TYR A 143 38.00 11.20 -0.43
CA TYR A 143 37.10 11.76 0.57
C TYR A 143 37.26 11.01 1.87
N LYS A 144 37.19 11.71 3.00
CA LYS A 144 37.17 11.11 4.32
C LYS A 144 35.73 10.70 4.63
N VAL A 145 35.57 9.49 5.15
CA VAL A 145 34.30 8.94 5.60
C VAL A 145 34.46 8.64 7.08
N ASP A 146 33.90 9.50 7.92
CA ASP A 146 33.84 9.28 9.34
C ASP A 146 32.50 8.64 9.69
N VAL A 147 32.52 7.65 10.57
CA VAL A 147 31.30 7.16 11.20
C VAL A 147 31.51 7.15 12.69
N THR A 148 30.57 7.76 13.39
CA THR A 148 30.50 7.79 14.85
C THR A 148 29.32 6.94 15.29
N SER A 149 29.42 6.30 16.45
CA SER A 149 28.32 5.54 17.00
C SER A 149 28.33 5.54 18.52
N SER A 150 27.15 5.36 19.11
CA SER A 150 26.95 5.31 20.56
C SER A 150 26.03 4.15 20.87
N ALA A 151 26.53 3.21 21.67
CA ALA A 151 25.78 2.06 22.15
C ALA A 151 24.96 2.46 23.38
N GLU A 152 23.63 2.45 23.25
CA GLU A 152 22.71 3.05 24.23
C GLU A 152 21.66 2.06 24.75
N SER A 153 21.56 0.87 24.16
CA SER A 153 20.52 -0.11 24.50
C SER A 153 20.96 -1.14 25.53
N ASP A 154 20.10 -1.36 26.52
CA ASP A 154 20.25 -2.44 27.51
C ASP A 154 19.74 -3.81 27.01
N ILE A 155 19.08 -3.85 25.86
CA ILE A 155 18.40 -5.05 25.35
C ILE A 155 18.95 -5.55 24.01
N TYR A 156 19.60 -4.68 23.23
CA TYR A 156 20.21 -5.04 21.96
C TYR A 156 21.71 -4.75 21.98
N ASP A 157 22.47 -5.72 21.49
CA ASP A 157 23.88 -5.56 21.14
C ASP A 157 24.03 -4.50 20.04
N HIS A 158 24.91 -3.52 20.22
CA HIS A 158 25.00 -2.39 19.29
C HIS A 158 25.66 -2.76 17.96
N GLN A 159 24.91 -2.53 16.87
CA GLN A 159 25.29 -2.89 15.50
C GLN A 159 25.28 -1.66 14.63
N VAL A 160 26.29 -1.52 13.76
CA VAL A 160 26.39 -0.43 12.80
C VAL A 160 26.79 -0.96 11.45
N LYS A 161 26.06 -0.54 10.41
CA LYS A 161 26.38 -0.86 9.03
C LYS A 161 26.37 0.38 8.16
N LEU A 162 27.48 0.61 7.47
CA LEU A 162 27.58 1.65 6.44
C LEU A 162 27.60 0.97 5.07
N ALA A 163 26.76 1.43 4.14
CA ALA A 163 26.83 1.07 2.73
C ALA A 163 26.88 2.32 1.86
N TRP A 164 27.31 2.19 0.61
CA TRP A 164 27.18 3.27 -0.37
C TRP A 164 26.82 2.73 -1.76
N ILE A 165 26.12 3.56 -2.54
CA ILE A 165 25.74 3.30 -3.93
C ILE A 165 26.53 4.29 -4.80
N VAL A 166 27.19 3.75 -5.82
CA VAL A 166 28.03 4.51 -6.75
C VAL A 166 27.14 5.16 -7.83
N PRO A 167 27.46 6.36 -8.34
CA PRO A 167 26.71 7.02 -9.40
C PRO A 167 26.59 6.10 -10.61
N GLY A 168 25.39 6.02 -11.22
CA GLY A 168 25.18 5.19 -12.40
C GLY A 168 25.17 3.68 -12.16
N GLU A 169 25.43 3.19 -10.93
CA GLU A 169 25.26 1.76 -10.61
C GLU A 169 23.78 1.34 -10.70
N GLU A 170 22.88 2.24 -10.32
CA GLU A 170 21.43 2.05 -10.45
C GLU A 170 21.00 1.99 -11.91
N GLU A 171 21.43 2.96 -12.72
CA GLU A 171 21.22 2.95 -14.19
C GLU A 171 21.83 1.71 -14.84
N ALA A 172 23.05 1.32 -14.47
CA ALA A 172 23.69 0.13 -15.03
C ALA A 172 22.93 -1.17 -14.66
N ARG A 173 22.32 -1.25 -13.47
CA ARG A 173 21.47 -2.37 -13.08
C ARG A 173 20.15 -2.38 -13.85
N LYS A 174 19.55 -1.20 -14.06
CA LYS A 174 18.36 -1.01 -14.89
C LYS A 174 18.65 -1.44 -16.34
N ASP A 175 19.71 -0.93 -16.95
CA ASP A 175 20.17 -1.29 -18.30
C ASP A 175 20.39 -2.81 -18.43
N ALA A 176 21.02 -3.43 -17.43
CA ALA A 176 21.24 -4.87 -17.41
C ALA A 176 19.92 -5.66 -17.31
N ALA A 177 18.93 -5.17 -16.55
CA ALA A 177 17.61 -5.80 -16.46
C ALA A 177 16.84 -5.69 -17.79
N ILE A 178 16.88 -4.54 -18.45
CA ILE A 178 16.25 -4.32 -19.76
C ILE A 178 16.93 -5.17 -20.84
N ALA A 179 18.26 -5.22 -20.84
CA ALA A 179 19.00 -6.08 -21.77
C ALA A 179 18.64 -7.56 -21.59
N ALA A 180 18.49 -8.02 -20.34
CA ALA A 180 18.05 -9.38 -20.04
C ALA A 180 16.59 -9.63 -20.49
N ALA A 181 15.71 -8.64 -20.33
CA ALA A 181 14.33 -8.71 -20.81
C ALA A 181 14.24 -8.86 -22.34
N GLY A 182 15.22 -8.34 -23.09
CA GLY A 182 15.32 -8.49 -24.54
C GLY A 182 15.96 -9.80 -25.04
N GLU A 183 16.40 -10.69 -24.15
CA GLU A 183 16.94 -11.99 -24.57
C GLU A 183 15.81 -12.95 -24.99
N GLU A 184 15.87 -13.49 -26.21
CA GLU A 184 14.83 -14.38 -26.77
C GLU A 184 14.52 -15.56 -25.84
N GLY A 185 13.23 -15.75 -25.53
CA GLY A 185 12.76 -16.84 -24.68
C GLY A 185 12.79 -16.53 -23.18
N THR A 186 12.91 -15.25 -22.81
CA THR A 186 12.86 -14.79 -21.42
C THR A 186 11.40 -14.55 -20.99
N THR A 187 11.08 -14.94 -19.76
CA THR A 187 9.84 -14.51 -19.08
C THR A 187 10.21 -13.50 -18.02
N VAL A 188 9.64 -12.31 -18.11
CA VAL A 188 9.94 -11.19 -17.21
C VAL A 188 8.82 -11.07 -16.19
N VAL A 189 9.21 -10.93 -14.92
CA VAL A 189 8.30 -10.62 -13.82
C VAL A 189 8.80 -9.35 -13.14
N TYR A 190 8.06 -8.26 -13.30
CA TYR A 190 8.37 -6.97 -12.71
C TYR A 190 7.58 -6.79 -11.41
N PHE A 191 8.29 -6.59 -10.31
CA PHE A 191 7.73 -6.39 -8.98
C PHE A 191 7.74 -4.91 -8.66
N VAL A 192 6.58 -4.33 -8.39
CA VAL A 192 6.43 -2.89 -8.23
C VAL A 192 5.53 -2.56 -7.05
N ARG A 193 5.89 -1.51 -6.30
CA ARG A 193 5.02 -0.93 -5.28
C ARG A 193 4.18 0.15 -5.93
N ILE A 194 2.89 0.20 -5.59
CA ILE A 194 1.98 1.25 -6.05
C ILE A 194 1.34 1.95 -4.85
N GLY A 195 1.36 3.28 -4.88
CA GLY A 195 0.87 4.14 -3.81
C GLY A 195 1.88 4.42 -2.70
N PRO A 196 1.50 5.27 -1.72
CA PRO A 196 2.45 6.04 -0.93
C PRO A 196 3.25 5.21 0.06
N GLU A 197 4.39 5.79 0.46
CA GLU A 197 5.21 5.33 1.57
C GLU A 197 4.59 5.70 2.93
N GLY A 198 4.10 4.69 3.66
CA GLY A 198 3.71 4.80 5.07
C GLY A 198 2.25 5.07 5.41
N HIS A 199 2.01 5.37 6.69
CA HIS A 199 0.69 5.72 7.23
C HIS A 199 0.44 7.23 7.13
N GLY A 200 0.47 7.76 5.90
CA GLY A 200 0.23 9.17 5.62
C GLY A 200 -1.24 9.59 5.70
N VAL A 201 -1.46 10.87 6.01
CA VAL A 201 -2.75 11.55 5.97
C VAL A 201 -3.00 12.12 4.58
N THR A 202 -4.11 11.67 3.97
CA THR A 202 -4.86 12.31 2.86
C THR A 202 -4.51 11.83 1.44
N ILE A 203 -5.54 11.33 0.75
CA ILE A 203 -5.57 11.01 -0.69
C ILE A 203 -5.40 12.34 -1.45
N THR A 204 -4.17 12.61 -1.87
CA THR A 204 -3.92 13.50 -3.01
C THR A 204 -3.66 12.64 -4.24
N ASP A 205 -3.67 13.26 -5.42
CA ASP A 205 -3.36 12.64 -6.71
C ASP A 205 -2.22 11.60 -6.61
N GLU A 206 -1.15 11.95 -5.91
CA GLU A 206 0.10 11.18 -5.78
C GLU A 206 -0.04 9.79 -5.11
N ASP A 207 -1.17 9.49 -4.47
CA ASP A 207 -1.33 8.25 -3.70
C ASP A 207 -1.81 7.04 -4.52
N LEU A 208 -2.29 7.25 -5.75
CA LEU A 208 -2.93 6.19 -6.55
C LEU A 208 -2.13 5.74 -7.76
N TYR A 209 -0.95 6.30 -8.05
CA TYR A 209 -0.16 5.89 -9.23
C TYR A 209 1.03 5.03 -8.88
N MET A 210 1.54 4.37 -9.92
CA MET A 210 2.92 3.92 -9.97
C MET A 210 3.83 5.15 -10.05
N TYR A 211 4.94 5.16 -9.31
CA TYR A 211 5.91 6.24 -9.37
C TYR A 211 6.46 6.39 -10.80
N GLU A 212 6.79 7.63 -11.20
CA GLU A 212 7.24 7.92 -12.57
C GLU A 212 8.47 7.10 -12.97
N ASP A 213 9.41 6.90 -12.04
CA ASP A 213 10.62 6.11 -12.27
C ASP A 213 10.30 4.63 -12.51
N ASP A 214 9.41 4.04 -11.71
CA ASP A 214 8.94 2.66 -11.87
C ASP A 214 8.17 2.49 -13.19
N LEU A 215 7.33 3.46 -13.54
CA LEU A 215 6.58 3.47 -14.79
C LEU A 215 7.52 3.60 -16.00
N ALA A 216 8.57 4.41 -15.91
CA ALA A 216 9.58 4.52 -16.96
C ALA A 216 10.34 3.20 -17.16
N VAL A 217 10.75 2.55 -16.07
CA VAL A 217 11.37 1.21 -16.12
C VAL A 217 10.42 0.19 -16.74
N LEU A 218 9.14 0.18 -16.33
CA LEU A 218 8.13 -0.72 -16.89
C LEU A 218 8.00 -0.54 -18.41
N LYS A 219 7.96 0.70 -18.90
CA LYS A 219 7.86 0.99 -20.34
C LYS A 219 9.07 0.49 -21.13
N GLU A 220 10.28 0.64 -20.58
CA GLU A 220 11.49 0.13 -21.22
C GLU A 220 11.53 -1.42 -21.22
N LEU A 221 11.04 -2.06 -20.15
CA LEU A 221 10.87 -3.52 -20.11
C LEU A 221 9.83 -4.00 -21.12
N GLN A 222 8.73 -3.27 -21.28
CA GLN A 222 7.68 -3.56 -22.27
C GLN A 222 8.22 -3.53 -23.68
N GLU A 223 8.94 -2.46 -24.05
CA GLU A 223 9.57 -2.34 -25.37
C GLU A 223 10.55 -3.49 -25.64
N ALA A 224 11.44 -3.78 -24.68
CA ALA A 224 12.40 -4.88 -24.82
C ALA A 224 11.70 -6.26 -24.95
N CYS A 225 10.62 -6.49 -24.20
CA CYS A 225 9.85 -7.73 -24.30
C CYS A 225 9.11 -7.84 -25.63
N GLU A 226 8.49 -6.76 -26.10
CA GLU A 226 7.77 -6.72 -27.38
C GLU A 226 8.72 -7.02 -28.54
N GLU A 227 9.89 -6.35 -28.59
CA GLU A 227 10.90 -6.57 -29.64
C GLU A 227 11.40 -8.02 -29.69
N ALA A 228 11.54 -8.66 -28.53
CA ALA A 228 12.02 -10.03 -28.40
C ALA A 228 10.91 -11.10 -28.53
N GLY A 229 9.63 -10.70 -28.49
CA GLY A 229 8.49 -11.62 -28.43
C GLY A 229 8.39 -12.36 -27.09
N ASN A 230 8.87 -11.73 -26.01
CA ASN A 230 8.86 -12.26 -24.65
C ASN A 230 7.55 -11.91 -23.92
N GLN A 231 7.36 -12.51 -22.74
CA GLN A 231 6.19 -12.28 -21.90
C GLN A 231 6.58 -11.46 -20.67
N LEU A 232 5.74 -10.49 -20.29
CA LEU A 232 5.92 -9.61 -19.15
C LEU A 232 4.71 -9.67 -18.21
N ALA A 233 4.96 -10.09 -16.97
CA ALA A 233 4.00 -10.00 -15.88
C ALA A 233 4.40 -8.91 -14.88
N VAL A 234 3.41 -8.15 -14.38
CA VAL A 234 3.59 -7.16 -13.31
C VAL A 234 2.96 -7.68 -12.02
N VAL A 235 3.71 -7.65 -10.92
CA VAL A 235 3.23 -7.99 -9.58
C VAL A 235 3.19 -6.72 -8.75
N THR A 236 2.01 -6.32 -8.30
CA THR A 236 1.81 -5.07 -7.55
C THR A 236 1.75 -5.31 -6.04
N TYR A 237 2.47 -4.49 -5.29
CA TYR A 237 2.34 -4.35 -3.84
C TYR A 237 1.68 -3.02 -3.51
N ASN A 238 0.47 -3.07 -2.98
CA ASN A 238 -0.35 -1.88 -2.78
C ASN A 238 -1.21 -2.04 -1.53
N ARG A 239 -1.45 -0.93 -0.81
CA ARG A 239 -2.29 -0.94 0.40
C ARG A 239 -3.78 -1.09 0.08
N THR A 240 -4.20 -0.46 -1.01
CA THR A 240 -5.59 -0.26 -1.41
C THR A 240 -5.67 -0.21 -2.94
N ALA A 241 -6.81 0.20 -3.50
CA ALA A 241 -6.93 0.45 -4.93
C ALA A 241 -5.86 1.42 -5.45
N PHE A 242 -5.50 1.29 -6.71
CA PHE A 242 -4.63 2.20 -7.45
C PHE A 242 -5.21 2.47 -8.84
N ALA A 243 -4.79 3.57 -9.43
CA ALA A 243 -5.19 4.00 -10.77
C ALA A 243 -4.27 3.39 -11.83
N PHE A 244 -4.88 3.08 -12.98
CA PHE A 244 -4.21 2.55 -14.15
C PHE A 244 -3.97 3.69 -15.17
N ASP A 245 -3.52 4.84 -14.67
CA ASP A 245 -3.28 6.04 -15.49
C ASP A 245 -2.32 5.72 -16.64
N GLY A 246 -2.75 6.05 -17.86
CA GLY A 246 -1.99 5.79 -19.09
C GLY A 246 -2.36 4.47 -19.76
N ASP A 247 -1.38 3.88 -20.45
CA ASP A 247 -1.53 2.72 -21.36
C ASP A 247 -0.64 1.53 -20.95
N TRP A 248 -0.01 1.59 -19.77
CA TRP A 248 0.96 0.57 -19.35
C TRP A 248 0.32 -0.81 -19.17
N GLU A 249 -0.97 -0.90 -18.89
CA GLU A 249 -1.66 -2.19 -18.83
C GLU A 249 -1.78 -2.84 -20.22
N GLU A 250 -1.95 -2.05 -21.29
CA GLU A 250 -2.18 -2.57 -22.65
C GLU A 250 -0.99 -3.38 -23.18
N ASN A 251 0.22 -3.08 -22.68
CA ASN A 251 1.47 -3.74 -23.05
C ASN A 251 1.99 -4.70 -21.96
N THR A 252 1.12 -5.14 -21.05
CA THR A 252 1.46 -6.09 -19.99
C THR A 252 0.63 -7.38 -20.16
N ASP A 253 1.27 -8.54 -20.26
CA ASP A 253 0.57 -9.81 -20.51
C ASP A 253 -0.22 -10.31 -19.28
N ALA A 254 0.24 -9.97 -18.08
CA ALA A 254 -0.42 -10.36 -16.84
C ALA A 254 -0.18 -9.37 -15.70
N ILE A 255 -1.20 -9.14 -14.87
CA ILE A 255 -1.10 -8.34 -13.65
C ILE A 255 -1.55 -9.19 -12.45
N LEU A 256 -0.72 -9.29 -11.42
CA LEU A 256 -1.03 -9.94 -10.15
C LEU A 256 -1.01 -8.91 -9.02
N THR A 257 -2.20 -8.54 -8.53
CA THR A 257 -2.34 -7.67 -7.35
C THR A 257 -2.15 -8.47 -6.07
N ALA A 258 -1.00 -8.32 -5.41
CA ALA A 258 -0.65 -9.07 -4.21
C ALA A 258 -1.03 -8.33 -2.90
N PHE A 259 -1.44 -7.06 -2.99
CA PHE A 259 -1.57 -6.17 -1.85
C PHE A 259 -0.31 -6.19 -0.95
N TYR A 260 -0.47 -6.28 0.37
CA TYR A 260 0.61 -6.60 1.30
C TYR A 260 0.47 -8.06 1.75
N PRO A 261 1.20 -9.00 1.13
CA PRO A 261 0.94 -10.43 1.29
C PRO A 261 1.60 -11.04 2.54
N GLY A 262 2.22 -10.21 3.39
CA GLY A 262 2.83 -10.63 4.66
C GLY A 262 4.06 -11.54 4.50
N GLN A 263 4.48 -12.15 5.61
CA GLN A 263 5.74 -12.92 5.73
C GLN A 263 5.84 -14.17 4.83
N ALA A 264 4.71 -14.70 4.35
CA ALA A 264 4.65 -15.85 3.45
C ALA A 264 4.30 -15.45 2.02
N GLY A 265 4.23 -14.13 1.75
CA GLY A 265 3.71 -13.60 0.50
C GLY A 265 4.55 -13.94 -0.71
N GLN A 266 5.88 -14.00 -0.58
CA GLN A 266 6.76 -14.36 -1.68
C GLN A 266 6.52 -15.80 -2.15
N GLN A 267 6.30 -16.73 -1.22
CA GLN A 267 5.96 -18.11 -1.56
C GLN A 267 4.57 -18.18 -2.21
N ALA A 268 3.59 -17.44 -1.69
CA ALA A 268 2.25 -17.41 -2.26
C ALA A 268 2.25 -16.87 -3.70
N ILE A 269 2.96 -15.78 -3.95
CA ILE A 269 3.12 -15.19 -5.29
C ILE A 269 3.81 -16.18 -6.23
N ALA A 270 4.91 -16.80 -5.80
CA ALA A 270 5.62 -17.80 -6.61
C ALA A 270 4.72 -18.98 -6.99
N ASN A 271 3.94 -19.50 -6.04
CA ASN A 271 3.01 -20.60 -6.31
C ASN A 271 1.93 -20.20 -7.32
N ILE A 272 1.44 -18.96 -7.25
CA ILE A 272 0.46 -18.46 -8.22
C ILE A 272 1.11 -18.35 -9.60
N LEU A 273 2.22 -17.61 -9.72
CA LEU A 273 2.90 -17.41 -11.01
C LEU A 273 3.31 -18.73 -11.69
N MET A 274 3.65 -19.74 -10.92
CA MET A 274 4.03 -21.07 -11.42
C MET A 274 2.84 -22.02 -11.64
N GLY A 275 1.62 -21.59 -11.34
CA GLY A 275 0.42 -22.42 -11.47
C GLY A 275 0.29 -23.53 -10.45
N GLU A 276 1.11 -23.55 -9.39
CA GLU A 276 0.97 -24.46 -8.25
C GLU A 276 -0.27 -24.13 -7.40
N THR A 277 -0.73 -22.88 -7.46
CA THR A 277 -1.97 -22.41 -6.85
C THR A 277 -2.74 -21.58 -7.87
N ASN A 278 -3.97 -21.98 -8.17
CA ASN A 278 -4.85 -21.21 -9.05
C ASN A 278 -5.36 -19.95 -8.31
N PRO A 279 -5.18 -18.73 -8.86
CA PRO A 279 -5.70 -17.52 -8.22
C PRO A 279 -7.22 -17.58 -8.10
N SER A 280 -7.72 -17.24 -6.92
CA SER A 280 -9.15 -17.25 -6.59
C SER A 280 -9.61 -16.02 -5.81
N GLY A 281 -8.73 -15.02 -5.67
CA GLY A 281 -9.07 -13.76 -5.01
C GLY A 281 -10.02 -12.94 -5.86
N LYS A 282 -10.89 -12.17 -5.21
CA LYS A 282 -11.75 -11.17 -5.86
C LYS A 282 -11.50 -9.82 -5.19
N LEU A 283 -11.51 -8.74 -5.96
CA LEU A 283 -11.27 -7.39 -5.47
C LEU A 283 -12.31 -6.99 -4.42
N SER A 284 -11.86 -6.56 -3.25
CA SER A 284 -12.72 -5.97 -2.20
C SER A 284 -12.95 -4.46 -2.37
N VAL A 285 -12.33 -3.89 -3.40
CA VAL A 285 -12.36 -2.46 -3.76
C VAL A 285 -12.57 -2.34 -5.27
N THR A 286 -13.03 -1.18 -5.73
CA THR A 286 -13.10 -0.87 -7.16
C THR A 286 -11.80 -0.20 -7.58
N MET A 287 -11.18 -0.69 -8.66
CA MET A 287 -9.98 -0.08 -9.23
C MET A 287 -10.38 1.00 -10.26
N PRO A 288 -10.02 2.27 -10.05
CA PRO A 288 -10.28 3.33 -11.02
C PRO A 288 -9.39 3.18 -12.27
N LYS A 289 -9.86 3.66 -13.43
CA LYS A 289 -8.95 3.84 -14.58
C LYS A 289 -8.03 5.01 -14.31
N THR A 290 -8.61 6.13 -13.86
CA THR A 290 -7.85 7.27 -13.38
C THR A 290 -8.22 7.71 -11.97
N TYR A 291 -7.27 8.28 -11.25
CA TYR A 291 -7.51 8.86 -9.93
C TYR A 291 -8.70 9.85 -9.87
N LYS A 292 -9.00 10.52 -11.00
CA LYS A 292 -10.12 11.47 -11.16
C LYS A 292 -11.48 10.79 -11.16
N GLU A 293 -11.51 9.49 -11.41
CA GLU A 293 -12.71 8.66 -11.44
C GLU A 293 -12.94 7.98 -10.09
N THR A 294 -12.59 8.66 -9.01
CA THR A 294 -12.87 8.22 -7.65
C THR A 294 -13.87 9.15 -6.98
N LEU A 295 -14.60 8.63 -5.99
CA LEU A 295 -15.55 9.39 -5.18
C LEU A 295 -14.92 10.65 -4.57
N LEU A 296 -13.68 10.54 -4.11
CA LEU A 296 -12.92 11.61 -3.49
C LEU A 296 -11.74 11.99 -4.39
N TYR A 297 -12.00 12.89 -5.34
CA TYR A 297 -10.98 13.49 -6.18
C TYR A 297 -10.76 14.97 -5.80
N TYR A 298 -9.50 15.38 -5.63
CA TYR A 298 -9.08 16.77 -5.41
C TYR A 298 -8.80 17.45 -6.75
N ASP A 299 -9.65 18.38 -7.19
CA ASP A 299 -9.43 19.14 -8.43
C ASP A 299 -8.54 20.37 -8.15
N PRO A 300 -7.32 20.47 -8.69
CA PRO A 300 -6.47 21.64 -8.49
C PRO A 300 -7.06 22.92 -9.09
N GLU A 301 -8.00 22.87 -10.05
CA GLU A 301 -8.69 24.08 -10.53
C GLU A 301 -9.60 24.72 -9.45
N TRP A 302 -9.89 24.02 -8.34
CA TRP A 302 -10.56 24.62 -7.17
C TRP A 302 -9.65 25.58 -6.38
N ASP A 303 -8.34 25.62 -6.67
CA ASP A 303 -7.38 26.62 -6.18
C ASP A 303 -7.46 27.96 -6.96
N THR A 304 -8.25 28.03 -8.04
CA THR A 304 -8.32 29.23 -8.91
C THR A 304 -9.07 30.43 -8.31
N ASN A 305 -9.59 30.35 -7.08
CA ASN A 305 -10.06 31.53 -6.34
C ASN A 305 -8.91 32.42 -5.82
N GLY A 306 -7.65 32.11 -6.15
CA GLY A 306 -6.56 33.07 -6.05
C GLY A 306 -5.97 33.22 -4.65
N ASN A 307 -5.82 32.10 -3.93
CA ASN A 307 -5.01 32.04 -2.71
C ASN A 307 -3.85 31.03 -2.80
N GLY A 308 -3.50 30.63 -4.02
CA GLY A 308 -2.37 29.76 -4.33
C GLY A 308 -1.03 30.41 -4.03
N SER A 309 -0.57 30.24 -2.79
CA SER A 309 0.82 30.01 -2.42
C SER A 309 0.83 29.53 -0.97
N TYR A 310 1.56 28.45 -0.68
CA TYR A 310 1.97 28.13 0.68
C TYR A 310 2.69 29.36 1.24
N ASP A 311 2.02 30.11 2.12
CA ASP A 311 2.64 31.21 2.84
C ASP A 311 3.46 30.56 3.96
N GLU A 312 4.76 30.87 4.08
CA GLU A 312 5.74 30.29 5.02
C GLU A 312 5.38 30.48 6.53
N GLY A 313 4.13 30.82 6.84
CA GLY A 313 3.61 31.03 8.19
C GLY A 313 2.38 30.19 8.57
N GLU A 314 1.78 29.40 7.68
CA GLU A 314 0.65 28.55 8.04
C GLU A 314 1.07 27.14 8.45
N SER A 315 0.38 26.57 9.44
CA SER A 315 0.70 25.24 9.94
C SER A 315 0.33 24.19 8.89
N TYR A 316 1.17 23.17 8.72
CA TYR A 316 0.91 22.04 7.82
C TYR A 316 -0.45 21.36 8.08
N GLN A 317 -1.00 21.51 9.29
CA GLN A 317 -2.32 21.00 9.67
C GLN A 317 -3.49 21.80 9.06
N ASP A 318 -3.34 23.10 8.83
CA ASP A 318 -4.37 23.96 8.21
C ASP A 318 -4.46 23.69 6.70
N TYR A 319 -3.32 23.40 6.06
CA TYR A 319 -3.24 22.95 4.67
C TYR A 319 -3.98 21.60 4.45
N LEU A 320 -3.77 20.63 5.35
CA LEU A 320 -4.44 19.32 5.28
C LEU A 320 -5.95 19.39 5.57
N ALA A 321 -6.41 20.37 6.34
CA ALA A 321 -7.83 20.59 6.61
C ALA A 321 -8.58 21.02 5.33
N TRP A 322 -7.93 21.76 4.44
CA TRP A 322 -8.51 22.26 3.18
C TRP A 322 -8.61 21.21 2.07
N GLN A 323 -7.70 20.24 1.99
CA GLN A 323 -7.69 19.21 0.94
C GLN A 323 -8.82 18.16 1.05
N ARG A 324 -9.51 18.07 2.18
CA ARG A 324 -10.47 16.98 2.48
C ARG A 324 -11.84 17.09 1.79
N VAL A 325 -12.04 18.06 0.91
CA VAL A 325 -13.36 18.38 0.37
C VAL A 325 -13.40 18.11 -1.14
N GLY A 326 -13.70 16.87 -1.50
CA GLY A 326 -13.99 16.46 -2.88
C GLY A 326 -15.29 17.07 -3.43
N LYS A 327 -15.60 16.77 -4.70
CA LYS A 327 -16.81 17.24 -5.41
C LYS A 327 -18.09 16.95 -4.62
N GLY A 328 -18.59 17.97 -3.93
CA GLY A 328 -19.81 17.92 -3.12
C GLY A 328 -19.87 18.97 -2.00
N GLY A 329 -18.74 19.56 -1.62
CA GLY A 329 -18.68 20.62 -0.61
C GLY A 329 -19.07 21.99 -1.16
N GLN A 330 -20.37 22.29 -1.28
CA GLN A 330 -20.82 23.66 -1.53
C GLN A 330 -20.62 24.52 -0.27
N ASN A 331 -19.78 25.56 -0.39
CA ASN A 331 -19.72 26.78 0.43
C ASN A 331 -19.72 26.60 1.97
N PHE A 332 -18.54 26.37 2.55
CA PHE A 332 -18.30 26.34 4.00
C PHE A 332 -18.14 27.73 4.65
N LYS A 333 -18.74 28.80 4.11
CA LYS A 333 -18.59 30.14 4.71
C LYS A 333 -19.43 30.38 5.98
N ASP A 334 -20.38 29.49 6.28
CA ASP A 334 -21.36 29.70 7.36
C ASP A 334 -21.34 28.61 8.46
N LEU A 335 -20.34 27.72 8.51
CA LEU A 335 -20.24 26.71 9.57
C LEU A 335 -19.28 27.16 10.68
N GLU A 336 -19.81 27.50 11.85
CA GLU A 336 -19.11 27.96 13.06
C GLU A 336 -18.10 26.96 13.68
N ASN A 337 -17.75 25.83 13.01
CA ASN A 337 -16.79 24.85 13.51
C ASN A 337 -15.87 24.32 12.37
N GLU A 338 -14.58 24.67 12.41
CA GLU A 338 -13.58 24.55 11.33
C GLU A 338 -13.08 23.13 10.97
N TYR A 339 -13.68 22.05 11.46
CA TYR A 339 -13.23 20.67 11.15
C TYR A 339 -14.41 19.72 10.94
N SER A 340 -15.11 19.83 9.79
CA SER A 340 -16.20 18.91 9.44
C SER A 340 -16.00 18.32 8.04
N ALA A 341 -16.28 17.02 7.89
CA ALA A 341 -16.39 16.34 6.60
C ALA A 341 -17.85 15.96 6.37
N GLN A 342 -18.36 16.24 5.17
CA GLN A 342 -19.73 15.91 4.77
C GLN A 342 -19.72 14.79 3.73
N TYR A 343 -20.46 13.72 4.01
CA TYR A 343 -20.57 12.54 3.17
C TYR A 343 -21.86 12.65 2.37
N ASN A 344 -21.84 13.52 1.36
CA ASN A 344 -23.02 13.88 0.56
C ASN A 344 -23.42 12.79 -0.43
N GLU A 345 -22.53 11.85 -0.71
CA GLU A 345 -22.78 10.63 -1.48
C GLU A 345 -23.69 9.63 -0.76
N GLY A 346 -23.79 9.74 0.57
CA GLY A 346 -24.56 8.84 1.42
C GLY A 346 -24.15 7.38 1.24
N LEU A 347 -25.06 6.53 0.77
CA LEU A 347 -24.81 5.10 0.57
C LEU A 347 -23.99 4.78 -0.70
N ASN A 348 -23.81 5.75 -1.60
CA ASN A 348 -23.15 5.55 -2.88
C ASN A 348 -21.63 5.69 -2.72
N PHE A 349 -21.01 4.70 -2.06
CA PHE A 349 -19.55 4.54 -1.93
C PHE A 349 -19.05 3.28 -2.65
N GLY A 350 -17.78 3.30 -3.08
CA GLY A 350 -17.17 2.18 -3.81
C GLY A 350 -17.92 1.91 -5.12
N TYR A 351 -18.13 0.64 -5.48
CA TYR A 351 -18.85 0.28 -6.72
C TYR A 351 -20.25 0.90 -6.84
N ARG A 352 -20.91 1.24 -5.73
CA ARG A 352 -22.22 1.89 -5.75
C ARG A 352 -22.14 3.31 -6.32
N TRP A 353 -21.04 4.00 -6.08
CA TRP A 353 -20.77 5.31 -6.68
C TRP A 353 -20.61 5.18 -8.20
N TYR A 354 -19.79 4.24 -8.66
CA TYR A 354 -19.57 3.97 -10.09
C TYR A 354 -20.88 3.63 -10.81
N GLU A 355 -21.71 2.76 -10.20
CA GLU A 355 -23.04 2.43 -10.69
C GLU A 355 -23.99 3.64 -10.70
N GLU A 356 -23.94 4.50 -9.68
CA GLU A 356 -24.78 5.70 -9.61
C GLU A 356 -24.41 6.69 -10.72
N GLU A 357 -23.13 7.02 -10.84
CA GLU A 357 -22.58 8.02 -11.77
C GLU A 357 -22.46 7.51 -13.21
N GLY A 358 -22.56 6.19 -13.43
CA GLY A 358 -22.37 5.58 -14.74
C GLY A 358 -20.91 5.64 -15.21
N VAL A 359 -19.97 5.58 -14.27
CA VAL A 359 -18.53 5.55 -14.54
C VAL A 359 -18.08 4.10 -14.62
N GLU A 360 -17.39 3.75 -15.70
CA GLU A 360 -16.83 2.40 -15.88
C GLU A 360 -15.48 2.31 -15.15
N PRO A 361 -15.32 1.42 -14.14
CA PRO A 361 -14.04 1.23 -13.48
C PRO A 361 -13.05 0.48 -14.39
N GLN A 362 -11.75 0.50 -14.04
CA GLN A 362 -10.78 -0.39 -14.70
C GLN A 362 -11.06 -1.85 -14.33
N TYR A 363 -11.18 -2.10 -13.02
CA TYR A 363 -11.62 -3.38 -12.50
C TYR A 363 -12.70 -3.20 -11.45
N ALA A 364 -13.84 -3.85 -11.67
CA ALA A 364 -15.00 -3.74 -10.81
C ALA A 364 -14.79 -4.40 -9.44
N PHE A 365 -15.63 -4.01 -8.47
CA PHE A 365 -15.68 -4.71 -7.20
C PHE A 365 -16.05 -6.18 -7.44
N GLY A 366 -15.38 -7.09 -6.73
CA GLY A 366 -15.58 -8.52 -6.89
C GLY A 366 -14.97 -9.10 -8.17
N HIS A 367 -14.21 -8.33 -8.97
CA HIS A 367 -13.46 -8.85 -10.11
C HIS A 367 -12.28 -9.71 -9.66
N GLY A 368 -11.96 -10.76 -10.42
CA GLY A 368 -10.75 -11.56 -10.24
C GLY A 368 -10.76 -12.78 -11.15
N LEU A 369 -9.65 -12.99 -11.85
CA LEU A 369 -9.48 -14.07 -12.81
C LEU A 369 -9.03 -15.37 -12.13
N SER A 370 -9.08 -16.45 -12.91
CA SER A 370 -8.61 -17.79 -12.55
C SER A 370 -7.89 -18.40 -13.75
N TYR A 371 -7.01 -19.38 -13.51
CA TYR A 371 -6.42 -20.21 -14.58
C TYR A 371 -7.40 -21.24 -15.14
N THR A 372 -8.62 -21.33 -14.59
CA THR A 372 -9.71 -22.14 -15.11
C THR A 372 -10.97 -21.31 -15.34
N THR A 373 -11.99 -21.90 -15.94
CA THR A 373 -13.28 -21.24 -16.21
C THR A 373 -14.41 -21.89 -15.43
N PHE A 374 -15.42 -21.09 -15.06
CA PHE A 374 -16.57 -21.57 -14.32
C PHE A 374 -17.89 -21.19 -14.99
N GLU A 375 -18.83 -22.14 -14.98
CA GLU A 375 -20.22 -21.97 -15.38
C GLU A 375 -21.15 -22.09 -14.17
N TYR A 376 -22.31 -21.41 -14.26
CA TYR A 376 -23.30 -21.33 -13.20
C TYR A 376 -24.62 -21.87 -13.74
N SER A 377 -25.31 -22.70 -12.95
CA SER A 377 -26.62 -23.22 -13.27
C SER A 377 -27.49 -23.36 -12.02
N ASP A 378 -28.78 -23.61 -12.22
CA ASP A 378 -29.72 -23.91 -11.14
C ASP A 378 -29.77 -22.85 -10.03
N PHE A 379 -29.64 -21.57 -10.38
CA PHE A 379 -29.80 -20.47 -9.45
C PHE A 379 -31.23 -20.44 -8.89
N LYS A 380 -31.36 -20.62 -7.59
CA LYS A 380 -32.64 -20.68 -6.90
C LYS A 380 -32.60 -19.79 -5.68
N VAL A 381 -33.69 -19.07 -5.49
CA VAL A 381 -33.96 -18.30 -4.28
C VAL A 381 -35.30 -18.75 -3.73
N THR A 382 -35.33 -19.17 -2.47
CA THR A 382 -36.55 -19.58 -1.78
C THR A 382 -36.68 -18.82 -0.46
N PRO A 383 -37.90 -18.53 0.01
CA PRO A 383 -38.10 -18.03 1.37
C PRO A 383 -37.44 -18.98 2.38
N SER A 384 -36.73 -18.41 3.36
CA SER A 384 -36.08 -19.19 4.41
C SER A 384 -37.09 -19.66 5.47
N GLU A 385 -36.85 -20.84 6.05
CA GLU A 385 -37.55 -21.32 7.26
C GLU A 385 -36.95 -20.75 8.56
N ASP A 386 -35.72 -20.22 8.51
CA ASP A 386 -35.05 -19.51 9.59
C ASP A 386 -35.61 -18.09 9.73
N GLU A 387 -36.04 -17.73 10.95
CA GLU A 387 -36.70 -16.46 11.27
C GLU A 387 -35.81 -15.22 11.09
N ASP A 388 -34.47 -15.38 11.13
CA ASP A 388 -33.49 -14.30 10.94
C ASP A 388 -33.09 -14.11 9.46
N GLN A 389 -33.38 -15.10 8.62
CA GLN A 389 -33.07 -15.07 7.20
C GLN A 389 -34.30 -14.74 6.36
N GLN A 390 -34.10 -14.00 5.29
CA GLN A 390 -35.16 -13.72 4.31
C GLN A 390 -35.23 -14.83 3.26
N PHE A 391 -34.07 -15.22 2.72
CA PHE A 391 -34.01 -16.18 1.63
C PHE A 391 -32.84 -17.16 1.81
N ASP A 392 -33.09 -18.42 1.46
CA ASP A 392 -32.06 -19.39 1.13
C ASP A 392 -31.77 -19.32 -0.37
N VAL A 393 -30.50 -19.33 -0.72
CA VAL A 393 -30.00 -19.17 -2.08
C VAL A 393 -29.09 -20.34 -2.42
N SER A 394 -29.35 -21.01 -3.54
CA SER A 394 -28.46 -22.05 -4.08
C SER A 394 -28.08 -21.76 -5.53
N VAL A 395 -26.87 -22.12 -5.90
CA VAL A 395 -26.40 -22.15 -7.29
C VAL A 395 -25.43 -23.31 -7.48
N THR A 396 -25.52 -23.99 -8.61
CA THR A 396 -24.53 -24.98 -9.00
C THR A 396 -23.41 -24.29 -9.78
N VAL A 397 -22.18 -24.49 -9.34
CA VAL A 397 -20.96 -24.00 -10.00
C VAL A 397 -20.23 -25.20 -10.56
N THR A 398 -19.86 -25.13 -11.84
CA THR A 398 -19.09 -26.17 -12.54
C THR A 398 -17.78 -25.60 -13.03
N ASN A 399 -16.67 -26.27 -12.73
CA ASN A 399 -15.38 -25.98 -13.34
C ASN A 399 -15.36 -26.57 -14.76
N THR A 400 -15.28 -25.70 -15.76
CA THR A 400 -15.32 -26.07 -17.18
C THR A 400 -13.98 -25.99 -17.89
N GLY A 401 -12.92 -25.57 -17.18
CA GLY A 401 -11.57 -25.52 -17.72
C GLY A 401 -10.75 -26.76 -17.36
N ASP A 402 -9.43 -26.65 -17.57
CA ASP A 402 -8.49 -27.77 -17.50
C ASP A 402 -7.65 -27.80 -16.21
N MET A 403 -7.87 -26.88 -15.28
CA MET A 403 -7.15 -26.80 -13.99
C MET A 403 -8.11 -26.78 -12.82
N ALA A 404 -7.72 -27.37 -11.69
CA ALA A 404 -8.46 -27.23 -10.45
C ALA A 404 -8.51 -25.75 -10.03
N GLY A 405 -9.61 -25.32 -9.42
CA GLY A 405 -9.75 -23.92 -9.02
C GLY A 405 -10.93 -23.66 -8.08
N SER A 406 -10.88 -22.52 -7.41
CA SER A 406 -11.96 -22.03 -6.56
C SER A 406 -12.67 -20.84 -7.23
N GLU A 407 -13.98 -20.71 -7.02
CA GLU A 407 -14.79 -19.59 -7.50
C GLU A 407 -15.60 -18.96 -6.36
N ILE A 408 -15.77 -17.64 -6.41
CA ILE A 408 -16.62 -16.90 -5.49
C ILE A 408 -17.88 -16.44 -6.23
N VAL A 409 -19.01 -17.01 -5.82
CA VAL A 409 -20.35 -16.61 -6.25
C VAL A 409 -20.76 -15.36 -5.49
N GLN A 410 -21.31 -14.36 -6.19
CA GLN A 410 -21.82 -13.14 -5.58
C GLN A 410 -23.30 -12.95 -5.91
N VAL A 411 -24.09 -12.51 -4.92
CA VAL A 411 -25.51 -12.21 -5.07
C VAL A 411 -25.76 -10.77 -4.66
N TYR A 412 -26.37 -10.00 -5.56
CA TYR A 412 -26.70 -8.61 -5.36
C TYR A 412 -28.21 -8.39 -5.34
N ALA A 413 -28.70 -7.47 -4.52
CA ALA A 413 -30.08 -7.02 -4.56
C ALA A 413 -30.18 -5.67 -5.28
N GLY A 414 -31.23 -5.51 -6.09
CA GLY A 414 -31.60 -4.23 -6.69
C GLY A 414 -32.15 -3.22 -5.67
N PRO A 415 -32.68 -2.08 -6.14
CA PRO A 415 -33.21 -1.03 -5.28
C PRO A 415 -34.35 -1.54 -4.39
N ALA A 416 -34.32 -1.16 -3.11
CA ALA A 416 -35.42 -1.43 -2.19
C ALA A 416 -36.69 -0.70 -2.66
N GLN A 417 -37.83 -1.39 -2.60
CA GLN A 417 -39.14 -0.83 -2.90
C GLN A 417 -39.88 -0.45 -1.61
N ASN A 418 -40.96 0.33 -1.73
CA ASN A 418 -41.83 0.73 -0.62
C ASN A 418 -41.12 1.43 0.55
N VAL A 419 -39.97 2.04 0.31
CA VAL A 419 -39.27 2.86 1.30
C VAL A 419 -39.76 4.32 1.24
N PRO A 420 -39.73 5.07 2.36
CA PRO A 420 -40.01 6.51 2.36
C PRO A 420 -39.11 7.28 1.38
N GLU A 421 -39.63 8.34 0.78
CA GLU A 421 -38.90 9.17 -0.22
C GLU A 421 -37.60 9.78 0.34
N SER A 422 -37.51 10.01 1.65
CA SER A 422 -36.30 10.53 2.29
C SER A 422 -35.19 9.48 2.48
N VAL A 423 -35.45 8.20 2.19
CA VAL A 423 -34.48 7.12 2.32
C VAL A 423 -33.77 6.91 0.98
N GLN A 424 -32.46 7.10 0.96
CA GLN A 424 -31.62 6.75 -0.19
C GLN A 424 -31.61 5.23 -0.39
N THR A 425 -31.75 4.80 -1.65
CA THR A 425 -31.55 3.40 -2.07
C THR A 425 -30.38 3.32 -3.04
N THR A 426 -29.80 2.12 -3.17
CA THR A 426 -28.67 1.87 -4.05
C THR A 426 -29.16 1.07 -5.25
N LYS A 427 -28.58 1.31 -6.44
CA LYS A 427 -28.94 0.55 -7.66
C LYS A 427 -28.68 -0.95 -7.52
N LYS A 428 -27.64 -1.29 -6.76
CA LYS A 428 -27.17 -2.66 -6.56
C LYS A 428 -26.42 -2.76 -5.22
N GLN A 429 -26.68 -3.80 -4.44
CA GLN A 429 -26.02 -4.06 -3.16
C GLN A 429 -25.66 -5.53 -3.03
N LEU A 430 -24.41 -5.86 -2.71
CA LEU A 430 -24.01 -7.23 -2.35
C LEU A 430 -24.74 -7.66 -1.08
N VAL A 431 -25.43 -8.80 -1.14
CA VAL A 431 -26.29 -9.31 -0.05
C VAL A 431 -25.95 -10.73 0.39
N ALA A 432 -25.26 -11.49 -0.46
CA ALA A 432 -24.66 -12.77 -0.11
C ALA A 432 -23.48 -13.07 -1.05
N PHE A 433 -22.54 -13.89 -0.58
CA PHE A 433 -21.52 -14.49 -1.41
C PHE A 433 -21.12 -15.84 -0.81
N GLY A 434 -20.61 -16.74 -1.65
CA GLY A 434 -20.25 -18.09 -1.27
C GLY A 434 -19.11 -18.59 -2.13
N ARG A 435 -18.39 -19.61 -1.64
CA ARG A 435 -17.21 -20.15 -2.32
C ARG A 435 -17.45 -21.59 -2.75
N ALA A 436 -17.21 -21.86 -4.03
CA ALA A 436 -16.98 -23.21 -4.53
C ALA A 436 -15.47 -23.47 -4.42
N GLU A 437 -15.08 -24.36 -3.50
CA GLU A 437 -13.67 -24.61 -3.20
C GLU A 437 -13.14 -25.78 -4.01
N ASP A 438 -11.93 -25.60 -4.55
CA ASP A 438 -11.06 -26.63 -5.12
C ASP A 438 -11.75 -27.62 -6.07
N LEU A 439 -12.59 -27.09 -6.98
CA LEU A 439 -13.25 -27.90 -7.99
C LEU A 439 -12.24 -28.44 -8.99
N GLU A 440 -12.19 -29.76 -9.16
CA GLU A 440 -11.42 -30.41 -10.22
C GLU A 440 -12.03 -30.11 -11.61
N PRO A 441 -11.26 -30.25 -12.70
CA PRO A 441 -11.79 -30.12 -14.06
C PRO A 441 -13.04 -30.96 -14.31
N GLY A 442 -14.15 -30.31 -14.70
CA GLY A 442 -15.46 -30.94 -14.93
C GLY A 442 -16.28 -31.22 -13.67
N GLU A 443 -15.77 -30.90 -12.48
CA GLU A 443 -16.51 -31.06 -11.22
C GLU A 443 -17.57 -29.96 -11.04
N SER A 444 -18.70 -30.33 -10.44
CA SER A 444 -19.77 -29.41 -10.06
C SER A 444 -20.04 -29.49 -8.56
N THR A 445 -20.27 -28.36 -7.91
CA THR A 445 -20.78 -28.28 -6.54
C THR A 445 -21.94 -27.31 -6.44
N THR A 446 -22.81 -27.48 -5.45
CA THR A 446 -23.85 -26.49 -5.12
C THR A 446 -23.34 -25.61 -3.99
N VAL A 447 -23.32 -24.30 -4.24
CA VAL A 447 -23.02 -23.27 -3.25
C VAL A 447 -24.33 -22.81 -2.64
N GLU A 448 -24.48 -23.05 -1.34
CA GLU A 448 -25.62 -22.63 -0.52
C GLU A 448 -25.26 -21.35 0.25
N MET A 449 -26.14 -20.36 0.23
CA MET A 449 -25.98 -19.06 0.86
C MET A 449 -27.30 -18.62 1.51
N GLN A 450 -27.22 -17.67 2.43
CA GLN A 450 -28.41 -17.08 3.07
C GLN A 450 -28.37 -15.56 2.95
N ILE A 451 -29.54 -14.97 2.67
CA ILE A 451 -29.74 -13.52 2.68
C ILE A 451 -30.52 -13.17 3.94
N SER A 452 -29.87 -12.50 4.89
CA SER A 452 -30.52 -12.09 6.14
C SER A 452 -31.60 -11.04 5.95
N LYS A 453 -32.60 -11.02 6.85
CA LYS A 453 -33.59 -9.91 6.90
C LYS A 453 -32.91 -8.55 7.01
N ARG A 454 -31.77 -8.48 7.71
CA ARG A 454 -30.96 -7.27 7.84
C ARG A 454 -30.41 -6.77 6.50
N MET A 455 -29.96 -7.67 5.62
CA MET A 455 -29.48 -7.28 4.28
C MET A 455 -30.61 -6.75 3.39
N MET A 456 -31.86 -7.14 3.67
CA MET A 456 -33.06 -6.64 2.99
C MET A 456 -33.69 -5.42 3.67
N SER A 457 -33.07 -4.90 4.74
CA SER A 457 -33.60 -3.78 5.52
C SER A 457 -32.95 -2.45 5.14
N TYR A 458 -33.66 -1.34 5.40
CA TYR A 458 -33.14 0.02 5.33
C TYR A 458 -33.13 0.68 6.71
N TRP A 459 -32.28 1.70 6.89
CA TRP A 459 -32.24 2.51 8.11
C TRP A 459 -33.06 3.77 7.92
N TYR A 460 -34.00 4.06 8.82
CA TYR A 460 -34.87 5.23 8.70
C TYR A 460 -34.80 6.12 9.94
N SER A 461 -34.08 7.24 9.81
CA SER A 461 -33.79 8.16 10.93
C SER A 461 -35.03 8.83 11.52
N ASP A 462 -36.07 9.02 10.73
CA ASP A 462 -37.19 9.91 11.05
C ASP A 462 -38.36 9.18 11.74
N GLN A 463 -38.11 7.98 12.27
CA GLN A 463 -39.08 7.26 13.10
C GLN A 463 -39.17 7.89 14.50
N GLU A 464 -40.41 8.10 14.97
CA GLU A 464 -40.68 8.53 16.34
C GLU A 464 -40.51 7.38 17.36
N GLU A 465 -40.82 6.15 16.96
CA GLU A 465 -40.68 4.94 17.76
C GLU A 465 -39.65 3.99 17.13
N LEU A 466 -38.82 3.33 17.96
CA LEU A 466 -37.85 2.35 17.48
C LEU A 466 -38.49 0.97 17.32
N THR A 467 -38.08 0.24 16.28
CA THR A 467 -38.42 -1.17 16.08
C THR A 467 -37.84 -2.00 17.22
N GLN A 468 -38.68 -2.63 18.05
CA GLN A 468 -38.24 -3.53 19.10
C GLN A 468 -38.10 -4.96 18.56
N ARG A 469 -36.88 -5.51 18.66
CA ARG A 469 -36.55 -6.89 18.30
C ARG A 469 -36.90 -7.87 19.42
N GLU A 470 -36.96 -9.16 19.09
CA GLU A 470 -37.31 -10.23 20.03
C GLU A 470 -36.36 -10.35 21.22
N ASP A 471 -35.07 -10.05 21.00
CA ASP A 471 -34.04 -10.00 22.04
C ASP A 471 -34.15 -8.76 22.97
N GLY A 472 -35.15 -7.91 22.74
CA GLY A 472 -35.41 -6.68 23.48
C GLY A 472 -34.57 -5.49 23.01
N THR A 473 -33.69 -5.65 22.01
CA THR A 473 -32.98 -4.54 21.39
C THR A 473 -33.94 -3.68 20.58
N LYS A 474 -33.57 -2.41 20.37
CA LYS A 474 -34.37 -1.45 19.62
C LYS A 474 -33.52 -0.79 18.56
N ASP A 475 -34.03 -0.67 17.35
CA ASP A 475 -33.31 -0.03 16.24
C ASP A 475 -34.23 0.74 15.29
N LYS A 476 -33.64 1.26 14.21
CA LYS A 476 -34.37 1.93 13.12
C LYS A 476 -34.31 1.15 11.82
N TRP A 477 -34.02 -0.16 11.90
CA TRP A 477 -34.05 -1.03 10.73
C TRP A 477 -35.49 -1.42 10.45
N ILE A 478 -35.90 -1.24 9.20
CA ILE A 478 -37.18 -1.71 8.68
C ILE A 478 -36.88 -2.63 7.49
N LEU A 479 -37.52 -3.78 7.46
CA LEU A 479 -37.49 -4.67 6.29
C LEU A 479 -38.14 -3.96 5.10
N ALA A 480 -37.42 -3.81 3.99
CA ALA A 480 -37.99 -3.25 2.76
C ALA A 480 -38.82 -4.33 2.05
N THR A 481 -40.12 -4.40 2.35
CA THR A 481 -41.04 -5.35 1.74
C THR A 481 -41.41 -4.97 0.31
N GLY A 482 -41.85 -5.96 -0.48
CA GLY A 482 -42.22 -5.81 -1.89
C GLY A 482 -41.30 -6.56 -2.85
N GLU A 483 -41.62 -6.45 -4.14
CA GLU A 483 -40.83 -7.06 -5.21
C GLU A 483 -39.41 -6.49 -5.25
N ARG A 484 -38.42 -7.37 -5.36
CA ARG A 484 -37.01 -7.00 -5.46
C ARG A 484 -36.24 -7.97 -6.35
N ASP A 485 -35.39 -7.43 -7.20
CA ASP A 485 -34.49 -8.23 -8.02
C ASP A 485 -33.29 -8.71 -7.21
N LEU A 486 -32.96 -9.99 -7.37
CA LEU A 486 -31.74 -10.63 -6.90
C LEU A 486 -30.92 -11.11 -8.10
N MET A 487 -29.65 -10.72 -8.14
CA MET A 487 -28.77 -10.87 -9.28
C MET A 487 -27.59 -11.77 -8.89
N LEU A 488 -27.49 -12.93 -9.53
CA LEU A 488 -26.30 -13.78 -9.49
C LEU A 488 -25.22 -13.14 -10.37
N ALA A 489 -24.01 -12.99 -9.87
CA ALA A 489 -22.94 -12.30 -10.58
C ALA A 489 -21.54 -12.89 -10.30
N LYS A 490 -20.63 -12.71 -11.26
CA LYS A 490 -19.20 -13.05 -11.13
C LYS A 490 -18.38 -11.92 -10.48
N SER A 491 -18.85 -10.69 -10.66
CA SER A 491 -18.33 -9.41 -10.15
C SER A 491 -19.47 -8.38 -10.22
N SER A 492 -19.31 -7.20 -9.63
CA SER A 492 -20.41 -6.22 -9.55
C SER A 492 -20.93 -5.77 -10.93
N ASP A 493 -20.10 -5.82 -11.96
CA ASP A 493 -20.38 -5.46 -13.35
C ASP A 493 -20.76 -6.65 -14.26
N ASN A 494 -20.68 -7.90 -13.76
CA ASN A 494 -20.89 -9.12 -14.55
C ASN A 494 -22.02 -9.97 -13.97
N VAL A 495 -23.26 -9.56 -14.27
CA VAL A 495 -24.48 -10.28 -13.88
C VAL A 495 -24.72 -11.46 -14.82
N VAL A 496 -24.92 -12.64 -14.24
CA VAL A 496 -25.17 -13.91 -14.93
C VAL A 496 -26.67 -14.15 -15.09
N GLU A 497 -27.42 -13.99 -14.00
CA GLU A 497 -28.86 -14.27 -13.96
C GLU A 497 -29.55 -13.34 -12.94
N THR A 498 -30.79 -12.94 -13.23
CA THR A 498 -31.62 -12.14 -12.32
C THR A 498 -32.94 -12.85 -12.08
N VAL A 499 -33.35 -12.92 -10.81
CA VAL A 499 -34.67 -13.39 -10.40
C VAL A 499 -35.36 -12.31 -9.58
N THR A 500 -36.67 -12.14 -9.77
CA THR A 500 -37.48 -11.24 -8.94
C THR A 500 -38.14 -12.05 -7.82
N VAL A 501 -38.00 -11.58 -6.59
CA VAL A 501 -38.57 -12.19 -5.39
C VAL A 501 -39.47 -11.20 -4.66
N GLU A 502 -40.40 -11.71 -3.85
CA GLU A 502 -41.21 -10.89 -2.94
C GLU A 502 -40.57 -10.92 -1.54
N VAL A 503 -40.22 -9.74 -1.00
CA VAL A 503 -39.77 -9.61 0.39
C VAL A 503 -40.99 -9.43 1.30
N THR A 504 -41.19 -10.38 2.22
CA THR A 504 -42.31 -10.41 3.18
C THR A 504 -41.80 -10.47 4.62
N GLU A 505 -42.61 -10.00 5.58
CA GLU A 505 -42.31 -10.01 7.03
C GLU A 505 -42.02 -11.39 7.62
#